data_AF-A0A355F0J6-F1
#
_entry.id   AF-A0A355F0J6-F1
#
_cell.length_a   1.000
_cell.length_b   1.000
_cell.length_c   1.000
_cell.angle_alpha   90.00
_cell.angle_beta   90.00
_cell.angle_gamma   90.00
#
_symmetry.space_group_name_H-M   'P 1'
#
loop_
_entity.id
_entity.type
_entity.pdbx_description
1 polymer ?
#
loop_
_entity_poly.entity_id
_entity_poly.type
_entity_poly.pdbx_seq_one_letter_code
_entity_poly.pdbx_strand_id
1 'polypeptide(L)'
;TAASDLDAARQRARAAAFDVANARAALLEGLGSEESVPVVAPVGGRVLRVCEECERVVPAGTALVELGDLGELEVVVDVLSTDAVQ
;
A
#
# COMPACT_ATOMS: atom_id res chain seq x y z
N THR A 1 -17.58 -39.40 32.79
CA THR A 1 -16.49 -40.24 32.23
C THR A 1 -15.30 -39.34 32.00
N ALA A 2 -14.17 -39.59 32.67
CA ALA A 2 -13.02 -38.68 32.65
C ALA A 2 -12.47 -38.37 31.23
N ALA A 3 -12.62 -39.30 30.29
CA ALA A 3 -12.24 -39.11 28.89
C ALA A 3 -13.09 -38.03 28.19
N SER A 4 -14.40 -38.00 28.44
CA SER A 4 -15.31 -37.00 27.87
C SER A 4 -15.02 -35.60 28.41
N ASP A 5 -14.65 -35.49 29.69
CA ASP A 5 -14.33 -34.22 30.33
C ASP A 5 -13.04 -33.61 29.77
N LEU A 6 -12.04 -34.46 29.50
CA LEU A 6 -10.78 -34.06 28.86
C LEU A 6 -10.99 -33.56 27.43
N ASP A 7 -11.82 -34.24 26.64
CA ASP A 7 -12.09 -33.83 25.26
C ASP A 7 -12.89 -32.51 25.21
N ALA A 8 -13.87 -32.34 26.11
CA ALA A 8 -14.58 -31.06 26.26
C ALA A 8 -13.66 -29.91 26.69
N ALA A 9 -12.67 -30.17 27.55
CA ALA A 9 -11.66 -29.18 27.92
C ALA A 9 -10.76 -28.80 26.73
N ARG A 10 -10.34 -29.79 25.93
CA ARG A 10 -9.54 -29.56 24.72
C ARG A 10 -10.29 -28.76 23.66
N GLN A 11 -11.57 -29.05 23.46
CA GLN A 11 -12.41 -28.30 22.53
C GLN A 11 -12.58 -26.84 22.96
N ARG A 12 -12.79 -26.59 24.25
CA ARG A 12 -12.82 -25.22 24.81
C ARG A 12 -11.51 -24.47 24.60
N ALA A 13 -10.37 -25.14 24.84
CA ALA A 13 -9.06 -24.53 24.60
C ALA A 13 -8.84 -24.20 23.11
N ARG A 14 -9.29 -25.06 22.19
CA ARG A 14 -9.23 -24.79 20.75
C ARG A 14 -10.11 -23.61 20.34
N ALA A 15 -11.35 -23.56 20.83
CA ALA A 15 -12.26 -22.44 20.57
C ALA A 15 -11.65 -21.12 21.05
N ALA A 16 -11.16 -21.07 22.29
CA ALA A 16 -10.50 -19.89 22.83
C ALA A 16 -9.25 -19.47 22.02
N ALA A 17 -8.48 -20.43 21.49
CA ALA A 17 -7.34 -20.12 20.64
C ALA A 17 -7.76 -19.49 19.30
N PHE A 18 -8.86 -19.95 18.70
CA PHE A 18 -9.44 -19.33 17.51
C PHE A 18 -9.98 -17.93 17.80
N ASP A 19 -10.64 -17.72 18.95
CA ASP A 19 -11.13 -16.40 19.35
C ASP A 19 -9.97 -15.39 19.49
N VAL A 20 -8.85 -15.82 20.08
CA VAL A 20 -7.63 -15.00 20.17
C VAL A 20 -7.04 -14.71 18.79
N ALA A 21 -7.02 -15.69 17.89
CA ALA A 21 -6.52 -15.49 16.53
C ALA A 21 -7.39 -14.47 15.77
N ASN A 22 -8.71 -14.58 15.88
CA ASN A 22 -9.66 -13.64 15.29
C ASN A 22 -9.51 -12.23 15.87
N ALA A 23 -9.41 -12.10 17.20
CA ALA A 23 -9.22 -10.82 17.86
C ALA A 23 -7.90 -10.14 17.45
N ARG A 24 -6.82 -10.92 17.26
CA ARG A 24 -5.54 -10.41 16.76
C ARG A 24 -5.62 -9.95 15.30
N ALA A 25 -6.34 -10.66 14.45
CA ALA A 25 -6.56 -10.26 13.06
C ALA A 25 -7.35 -8.94 12.99
N ALA A 26 -8.45 -8.84 13.75
CA ALA A 26 -9.23 -7.62 13.85
C ALA A 26 -8.43 -6.43 14.41
N LEU A 27 -7.51 -6.69 15.36
CA LEU A 27 -6.59 -5.66 15.85
C LEU A 27 -5.64 -5.18 14.74
N LEU A 28 -5.11 -6.07 13.90
CA LEU A 28 -4.25 -5.67 12.78
C LEU A 28 -4.97 -4.76 11.78
N GLU A 29 -6.25 -5.03 11.50
CA GLU A 29 -7.11 -4.17 10.69
C GLU A 29 -7.41 -2.83 11.40
N GLY A 30 -7.63 -2.86 12.71
CA GLY A 30 -7.91 -1.68 13.54
C GLY A 30 -6.69 -0.80 13.84
N LEU A 31 -5.46 -1.34 13.79
CA LEU A 31 -4.22 -0.57 13.92
C LEU A 31 -4.00 0.41 12.74
N GLY A 32 -4.79 0.27 11.66
CA GLY A 32 -4.89 1.27 10.59
C GLY A 32 -5.69 2.52 10.99
N SER A 33 -6.17 2.65 12.22
CA SER A 33 -6.88 3.84 12.73
C SER A 33 -5.95 5.00 13.12
N GLU A 34 -4.78 5.11 12.49
CA GLU A 34 -4.10 6.40 12.46
C GLU A 34 -5.03 7.36 11.69
N GLU A 35 -5.19 8.59 12.16
CA GLU A 35 -6.05 9.60 11.52
C GLU A 35 -5.61 9.90 10.08
N SER A 36 -4.40 9.46 9.71
CA SER A 36 -3.84 9.51 8.36
C SER A 36 -3.10 8.23 8.00
N VAL A 37 -3.19 7.82 6.74
CA VAL A 37 -2.38 6.73 6.17
C VAL A 37 -1.11 7.35 5.58
N PRO A 38 0.10 7.00 6.07
CA PRO A 38 1.33 7.54 5.53
C PRO A 38 1.57 6.98 4.12
N VAL A 39 1.56 7.86 3.12
CA VAL A 39 1.92 7.51 1.74
C VAL A 39 3.37 7.90 1.51
N VAL A 40 4.21 6.91 1.22
CA VAL A 40 5.64 7.11 0.95
C VAL A 40 5.95 6.99 -0.53
N ALA A 41 6.99 7.69 -0.99
CA ALA A 41 7.50 7.54 -2.34
C ALA A 41 8.11 6.12 -2.50
N PRO A 42 7.75 5.37 -3.55
CA PRO A 42 8.28 4.02 -3.77
C PRO A 42 9.74 4.01 -4.26
N VAL A 43 10.21 5.13 -4.84
CA VAL A 43 11.56 5.30 -5.39
C VAL A 43 12.10 6.69 -5.06
N GLY A 44 13.44 6.82 -5.08
CA GLY A 44 14.08 8.14 -5.06
C GLY A 44 13.80 8.91 -6.35
N GLY A 45 13.63 10.22 -6.26
CA GLY A 45 13.34 11.07 -7.41
C GLY A 45 12.95 12.48 -7.00
N ARG A 46 12.42 13.24 -7.95
CA ARG A 46 11.87 14.58 -7.75
C ARG A 46 10.38 14.57 -8.03
N VAL A 47 9.60 15.25 -7.19
CA VAL A 47 8.18 15.51 -7.46
C VAL A 47 8.11 16.48 -8.64
N LEU A 48 7.56 16.00 -9.76
CA LEU A 48 7.35 16.80 -10.96
C LEU A 48 6.00 17.49 -10.94
N ARG A 49 5.00 16.82 -10.34
CA ARG A 49 3.63 17.32 -10.25
C ARG A 49 2.92 16.73 -9.04
N VAL A 50 2.10 17.56 -8.40
CA VAL A 50 1.11 17.11 -7.41
C VAL A 50 -0.24 17.09 -8.14
N CYS A 51 -0.89 15.93 -8.21
CA CYS A 51 -2.16 15.81 -8.93
C CYS A 51 -3.29 16.58 -8.23
N GLU A 52 -3.30 16.53 -6.90
CA GLU A 52 -4.29 17.17 -6.04
C GLU A 52 -3.58 17.87 -4.88
N GLU A 53 -3.62 19.19 -4.86
CA GLU A 53 -2.90 20.01 -3.87
C GLU A 53 -3.69 20.24 -2.58
N CYS A 54 -5.02 20.06 -2.62
CA CYS A 54 -5.94 20.35 -1.53
C CYS A 54 -6.61 19.07 -1.00
N GLU A 55 -7.17 19.15 0.20
CA GLU A 55 -7.91 18.05 0.81
C GLU A 55 -9.12 17.64 -0.06
N ARG A 56 -9.11 16.37 -0.48
CA ARG A 56 -10.14 15.77 -1.32
C ARG A 56 -10.20 14.27 -1.07
N VAL A 57 -11.39 13.69 -1.25
CA VAL A 57 -11.58 12.24 -1.24
C VAL A 57 -10.93 11.63 -2.47
N VAL A 58 -9.94 10.76 -2.25
CA VAL A 58 -9.23 10.03 -3.31
C VAL A 58 -9.52 8.53 -3.21
N PRO A 59 -10.10 7.91 -4.26
CA PRO A 59 -10.28 6.45 -4.30
C PRO A 59 -8.93 5.71 -4.26
N ALA A 60 -8.93 4.48 -3.75
CA ALA A 60 -7.74 3.63 -3.80
C ALA A 60 -7.25 3.45 -5.25
N GLY A 61 -5.93 3.56 -5.43
CA GLY A 61 -5.28 3.49 -6.75
C GLY A 61 -5.25 4.82 -7.52
N THR A 62 -5.81 5.90 -6.97
CA THR A 62 -5.68 7.24 -7.56
C THR A 62 -4.23 7.72 -7.47
N ALA A 63 -3.68 8.22 -8.58
CA ALA A 63 -2.35 8.82 -8.60
C ALA A 63 -2.33 10.16 -7.86
N LEU A 64 -1.48 10.29 -6.85
CA LEU A 64 -1.39 11.51 -6.01
C LEU A 64 -0.27 12.46 -6.48
N VAL A 65 0.89 11.91 -6.81
CA VAL A 65 2.08 12.66 -7.22
C VAL A 65 2.74 11.97 -8.39
N GLU A 66 3.42 12.77 -9.21
CA GLU A 66 4.27 12.30 -10.29
C GLU A 66 5.73 12.47 -9.87
N LEU A 67 6.49 11.38 -9.91
CA LEU A 67 7.90 11.33 -9.57
C LEU A 67 8.71 11.07 -10.84
N GLY A 68 9.80 11.80 -11.02
CA GLY A 68 10.76 11.55 -12.08
C GLY A 68 12.20 11.66 -11.60
N ASP A 69 13.09 10.90 -12.23
CA ASP A 69 14.53 11.06 -12.06
C ASP A 69 15.05 12.10 -13.05
N LEU A 70 15.60 13.20 -12.52
CA LEU A 70 16.20 14.26 -13.33
C LEU A 70 17.66 13.95 -13.74
N GLY A 71 18.24 12.85 -13.23
CA GLY A 71 19.56 12.37 -13.63
C GLY A 71 19.56 11.65 -14.99
N GLU A 72 18.41 11.14 -15.43
CA GLU A 72 18.25 10.34 -16.65
C GLU A 72 17.21 10.96 -17.62
N LEU A 73 17.47 12.19 -18.05
CA LEU A 73 16.58 12.89 -19.00
C LEU A 73 16.89 12.50 -20.45
N GLU A 74 15.87 12.04 -21.17
CA GLU A 74 15.94 11.78 -22.60
C GLU A 74 15.40 12.98 -23.39
N VAL A 75 16.10 13.35 -24.46
CA VAL A 75 15.68 14.40 -25.38
C VAL A 75 15.29 13.76 -26.71
N VAL A 76 14.01 13.84 -27.04
CA VAL A 76 13.47 13.39 -28.33
C VAL A 76 13.34 14.60 -29.25
N VAL A 77 14.04 14.57 -30.38
CA VAL A 77 13.94 15.59 -31.43
C VAL A 77 13.51 14.96 -32.73
N ASP A 78 12.53 15.58 -33.39
CA ASP A 78 12.14 15.23 -34.73
C ASP A 78 13.14 15.83 -35.72
N VAL A 79 13.85 14.97 -36.46
CA VAL A 79 14.78 15.38 -37.51
C VAL A 79 14.14 15.18 -38.87
N LEU A 80 14.19 16.20 -39.73
CA LEU A 80 13.76 16.07 -41.12
C LEU A 80 14.76 15.20 -41.87
N SER A 81 14.28 14.29 -42.72
CA SER A 81 15.15 13.39 -43.50
C SER A 81 16.18 14.13 -44.36
N THR A 82 15.89 15.37 -44.74
CA THR A 82 16.81 16.24 -45.50
C THR A 82 18.04 16.65 -44.68
N ASP A 83 17.90 16.82 -43.37
CA ASP A 83 18.99 17.24 -42.48
C ASP A 83 19.92 16.08 -42.10
N ALA A 84 19.49 14.83 -42.33
CA ALA A 84 20.25 13.62 -42.03
C ALA A 84 21.32 13.25 -43.08
N VAL A 85 21.39 13.99 -44.20
CA VAL A 85 22.25 13.67 -45.37
C VAL A 85 23.37 14.71 -45.59
N GLN A 86 23.50 15.73 -44.74
CA GLN A 86 24.58 16.73 -44.86
C GLN A 86 25.90 16.30 -44.22
#